data_AF-A0A9E1K6B1-F1
#
_entry.id   AF-A0A9E1K6B1-F1
#
_cell.length_a   1.000
_cell.length_b   1.000
_cell.length_c   1.000
_cell.angle_alpha   90.00
_cell.angle_beta   90.00
_cell.angle_gamma   90.00
#
_symmetry.space_group_name_H-M   'P 1'
#
loop_
_entity.id
_entity.type
_entity.pdbx_description
1 polymer ?
#
loop_
_entity_poly.entity_id
_entity_poly.type
_entity_poly.pdbx_seq_one_letter_code
_entity_poly.pdbx_strand_id
1 'polypeptide(L)'
;GKFFWEEDHYFQEAGLDKIIERSKKGLHEHLNESRLCVTTDNSTVFLETLAINFPTILFWNPKHWELRSKAQPFYDQLRRVNILHDSPKSAAATVNEIYQDPLDWWFQPERQKARELFCEEFARIRPNWLVEWKNELKPLSSEG
;
A
#
# COMPACT_ATOMS: atom_id res chain seq x y z
N GLY A 1 10.20 23.38 6.31
CA GLY A 1 9.42 24.03 5.23
C GLY A 1 8.04 24.32 5.78
N LYS A 2 7.44 25.47 5.44
CA LYS A 2 6.05 25.76 5.81
C LYS A 2 5.13 24.79 5.05
N PHE A 3 4.42 23.92 5.75
CA PHE A 3 3.34 23.14 5.16
C PHE A 3 2.19 24.11 4.80
N PHE A 4 1.58 23.90 3.63
CA PHE A 4 0.68 24.84 2.98
C PHE A 4 -0.72 24.96 3.63
N TRP A 5 -1.04 24.17 4.67
CA TRP A 5 -2.41 24.01 5.19
C TRP A 5 -2.55 24.05 6.72
N GLU A 6 -1.53 24.52 7.46
CA GLU A 6 -1.56 24.53 8.94
C GLU A 6 -1.83 23.15 9.58
N GLU A 7 -1.53 22.05 8.90
CA GLU A 7 -1.73 20.68 9.40
C GLU A 7 -1.12 20.45 10.77
N ASP A 8 0.05 21.04 11.03
CA ASP A 8 0.71 21.02 12.33
C ASP A 8 -0.19 21.56 13.46
N HIS A 9 -0.97 22.61 13.18
CA HIS A 9 -1.91 23.18 14.15
C HIS A 9 -3.05 22.20 14.45
N TYR A 10 -3.68 21.63 13.43
CA TYR A 10 -4.76 20.64 13.61
C TYR A 10 -4.29 19.40 14.35
N PHE A 11 -3.08 18.91 14.07
CA PHE A 11 -2.53 17.77 14.78
C PHE A 11 -2.20 18.08 16.23
N GLN A 12 -1.72 19.30 16.52
CA GLN A 12 -1.49 19.75 17.89
C GLN A 12 -2.81 19.88 18.66
N GLU A 13 -3.84 20.47 18.06
CA GLU A 13 -5.17 20.57 18.67
C GLU A 13 -5.79 19.18 18.93
N ALA A 14 -5.56 18.22 18.04
CA ALA A 14 -5.99 16.84 18.21
C ALA A 14 -5.11 16.02 19.19
N GLY A 15 -4.01 16.58 19.70
CA GLY A 15 -3.08 15.88 20.60
C GLY A 15 -2.27 14.76 19.92
N LEU A 16 -2.13 14.82 18.59
CA LEU A 16 -1.42 13.84 17.77
C LEU A 16 0.01 14.26 17.44
N ASP A 17 0.47 15.41 17.94
CA ASP A 17 1.80 15.96 17.68
C ASP A 17 2.93 14.96 18.00
N LYS A 18 2.75 14.14 19.04
CA LYS A 18 3.72 13.15 19.51
C LYS A 18 3.81 11.89 18.66
N ILE A 19 2.82 11.62 17.82
CA ILE A 19 2.78 10.42 16.97
C ILE A 19 3.14 10.72 15.51
N ILE A 20 3.47 11.98 15.21
CA ILE A 20 3.91 12.38 13.87
C ILE A 20 5.39 12.11 13.71
N GLU A 21 5.71 11.35 12.67
CA GLU A 21 7.08 11.15 12.22
C GLU A 21 7.62 12.43 11.57
N ARG A 22 8.73 12.95 12.09
CA ARG A 22 9.35 14.22 11.64
C ARG A 22 10.83 14.06 11.24
N SER A 23 11.36 12.85 11.31
CA SER A 23 12.72 12.54 10.87
C SER A 23 12.82 12.62 9.34
N LYS A 24 14.06 12.58 8.85
CA LYS A 24 14.38 12.57 7.41
C LYS A 24 14.62 11.16 6.87
N LYS A 25 14.26 10.12 7.64
CA LYS A 25 14.38 8.73 7.22
C LYS A 25 13.45 8.46 6.03
N GLY A 26 13.87 7.58 5.14
CA GLY A 26 13.05 7.12 4.03
C GLY A 26 11.97 6.12 4.49
N LEU A 27 10.98 5.89 3.63
CA LEU A 27 9.91 4.93 3.88
C LEU A 27 10.45 3.55 4.27
N HIS A 28 11.41 3.02 3.51
CA HIS A 28 12.00 1.69 3.78
C HIS A 28 12.68 1.59 5.16
N GLU A 29 13.31 2.67 5.64
CA GLU A 29 13.91 2.69 6.97
C GLU A 29 12.83 2.56 8.06
N HIS A 30 11.71 3.28 7.90
CA HIS A 30 10.58 3.16 8.83
C HIS A 30 9.89 1.80 8.77
N LEU A 31 9.76 1.22 7.57
CA LEU A 31 9.19 -0.12 7.41
C LEU A 31 10.03 -1.18 8.13
N ASN A 32 11.37 -1.07 8.09
CA ASN A 32 12.26 -1.98 8.83
C ASN A 32 12.12 -1.88 10.35
N GLU A 33 11.67 -0.74 10.86
CA GLU A 33 11.42 -0.51 12.29
C GLU A 33 9.95 -0.81 12.68
N SER A 34 9.13 -1.22 11.71
CA SER A 34 7.69 -1.43 11.85
C SER A 34 7.30 -2.89 11.63
N ARG A 35 6.15 -3.29 12.18
CA ARG A 35 5.58 -4.65 12.00
C ARG A 35 4.44 -4.70 10.98
N LEU A 36 3.86 -3.55 10.67
CA LEU A 36 2.65 -3.41 9.86
C LEU A 36 2.57 -1.98 9.30
N CYS A 37 2.16 -1.85 8.04
CA CYS A 37 1.85 -0.57 7.41
C CYS A 37 0.33 -0.45 7.27
N VAL A 38 -0.24 0.69 7.69
CA VAL A 38 -1.66 0.99 7.50
C VAL A 38 -1.79 2.24 6.64
N THR A 39 -2.51 2.14 5.53
CA THR A 39 -2.69 3.23 4.57
C THR A 39 -4.18 3.51 4.35
N THR A 40 -4.51 4.77 4.06
CA THR A 40 -5.90 5.27 4.07
C THR A 40 -6.40 5.73 2.70
N ASP A 41 -5.55 5.60 1.68
CA ASP A 41 -5.78 6.17 0.36
C ASP A 41 -5.13 5.35 -0.75
N ASN A 42 -5.54 5.64 -1.98
CA ASN A 42 -4.95 5.04 -3.18
C ASN A 42 -3.66 5.77 -3.58
N SER A 43 -2.62 5.63 -2.75
CA SER A 43 -1.30 6.26 -2.91
C SER A 43 -0.21 5.25 -3.28
N THR A 44 1.02 5.72 -3.51
CA THR A 44 2.14 4.83 -3.87
C THR A 44 2.62 3.97 -2.70
N VAL A 45 2.38 4.38 -1.46
CA VAL A 45 2.88 3.70 -0.25
C VAL A 45 2.42 2.24 -0.21
N PHE A 46 1.15 1.97 -0.49
CA PHE A 46 0.67 0.59 -0.46
C PHE A 46 1.17 -0.23 -1.65
N LEU A 47 1.34 0.39 -2.84
CA LEU A 47 1.92 -0.29 -3.99
C LEU A 47 3.35 -0.74 -3.69
N GLU A 48 4.15 0.13 -3.09
CA GLU A 48 5.53 -0.15 -2.70
C GLU A 48 5.60 -1.26 -1.64
N THR A 49 4.79 -1.15 -0.58
CA THR A 49 4.77 -2.14 0.52
C THR A 49 4.27 -3.51 0.08
N LEU A 50 3.22 -3.58 -0.76
CA LEU A 50 2.77 -4.83 -1.38
C LEU A 50 3.86 -5.43 -2.29
N ALA A 51 4.56 -4.60 -3.07
CA ALA A 51 5.61 -5.06 -3.99
C ALA A 51 6.81 -5.67 -3.24
N ILE A 52 7.24 -5.07 -2.13
CA ILE A 52 8.33 -5.61 -1.29
C ILE A 52 7.87 -6.71 -0.31
N ASN A 53 6.61 -7.15 -0.41
CA ASN A 53 5.99 -8.16 0.44
C ASN A 53 5.99 -7.83 1.95
N PHE A 54 5.72 -6.58 2.30
CA PHE A 54 5.62 -6.12 3.68
C PHE A 54 4.16 -6.17 4.18
N PRO A 55 3.89 -6.58 5.44
CA PRO A 55 2.54 -6.60 6.01
C PRO A 55 1.83 -5.26 5.89
N THR A 56 0.72 -5.25 5.15
CA THR A 56 0.01 -4.02 4.79
C THR A 56 -1.50 -4.18 4.93
N ILE A 57 -2.12 -3.19 5.57
CA ILE A 57 -3.57 -3.02 5.62
C ILE A 57 -3.92 -1.69 4.96
N LEU A 58 -4.98 -1.73 4.16
CA LEU A 58 -5.55 -0.62 3.44
C LEU A 58 -6.97 -0.38 3.95
N PHE A 59 -7.37 0.88 4.06
CA PHE A 59 -8.80 1.18 4.11
C PHE A 59 -9.16 2.48 3.44
N TRP A 60 -10.30 2.51 2.76
CA TRP A 60 -10.88 3.76 2.29
C TRP A 60 -12.39 3.62 2.10
N ASN A 61 -13.09 4.75 2.07
CA ASN A 61 -14.53 4.74 1.80
C ASN A 61 -14.77 4.56 0.28
N PRO A 62 -15.38 3.47 -0.19
CA PRO A 62 -15.55 3.22 -1.63
C PRO A 62 -16.37 4.30 -2.36
N LYS A 63 -17.14 5.13 -1.64
CA LYS A 63 -17.86 6.28 -2.23
C LYS A 63 -16.97 7.45 -2.65
N HIS A 64 -15.73 7.48 -2.17
CA HIS A 64 -14.79 8.59 -2.41
C HIS A 64 -13.65 8.18 -3.35
N TRP A 65 -13.46 6.88 -3.57
CA TRP A 65 -12.40 6.32 -4.42
C TRP A 65 -13.00 5.33 -5.41
N GLU A 66 -13.67 5.86 -6.44
CA GLU A 66 -14.24 5.06 -7.52
C GLU A 66 -13.14 4.31 -8.28
N LEU A 67 -13.32 3.00 -8.40
CA LEU A 67 -12.42 2.13 -9.14
C LEU A 67 -12.92 1.95 -10.56
N ARG A 68 -11.99 1.91 -11.52
CA ARG A 68 -12.32 1.48 -12.88
C ARG A 68 -12.80 0.03 -12.84
N SER A 69 -13.80 -0.29 -13.66
CA SER A 69 -14.41 -1.62 -13.73
C SER A 69 -13.38 -2.74 -13.95
N LYS A 70 -12.32 -2.46 -14.71
CA LYS A 70 -11.22 -3.41 -14.97
C LYS A 70 -10.33 -3.69 -13.75
N ALA A 71 -10.22 -2.73 -12.83
CA ALA A 71 -9.40 -2.88 -11.64
C ALA A 71 -10.17 -3.55 -10.49
N GLN A 72 -11.51 -3.42 -10.49
CA GLN A 72 -12.40 -3.95 -9.45
C GLN A 72 -12.07 -5.39 -9.01
N PRO A 73 -11.85 -6.37 -9.92
CA PRO A 73 -11.61 -7.76 -9.53
C PRO A 73 -10.37 -7.93 -8.64
N PHE A 74 -9.32 -7.14 -8.86
CA PHE A 74 -8.09 -7.22 -8.09
C PHE A 74 -8.26 -6.63 -6.69
N TYR A 75 -8.95 -5.48 -6.58
CA TYR A 75 -9.29 -4.89 -5.29
C TYR A 75 -10.25 -5.77 -4.50
N ASP A 76 -11.19 -6.47 -5.16
CA ASP A 76 -12.08 -7.42 -4.50
C ASP A 76 -11.32 -8.63 -3.94
N GLN A 77 -10.24 -9.08 -4.61
CA GLN A 77 -9.36 -10.10 -4.02
C GLN A 77 -8.70 -9.59 -2.74
N LEU A 78 -8.21 -8.35 -2.72
CA LEU A 78 -7.64 -7.75 -1.51
C LEU A 78 -8.67 -7.62 -0.39
N ARG A 79 -9.93 -7.26 -0.70
CA ARG A 79 -11.02 -7.25 0.28
C ARG A 79 -11.32 -8.63 0.84
N ARG A 80 -11.39 -9.64 -0.05
CA ARG A 80 -11.68 -11.03 0.33
C ARG A 80 -10.69 -11.58 1.35
N VAL A 81 -9.43 -11.12 1.31
CA VAL A 81 -8.37 -11.55 2.24
C VAL A 81 -8.08 -10.53 3.33
N ASN A 82 -8.96 -9.55 3.58
CA ASN A 82 -8.78 -8.52 4.60
C ASN A 82 -7.48 -7.71 4.48
N ILE A 83 -6.92 -7.57 3.27
CA ILE A 83 -5.86 -6.57 3.01
C ILE A 83 -6.51 -5.20 2.86
N LEU A 84 -7.63 -5.11 2.12
CA LEU A 84 -8.37 -3.88 1.89
C LEU A 84 -9.70 -3.88 2.64
N HIS A 85 -9.98 -2.79 3.35
CA HIS A 85 -11.23 -2.59 4.08
C HIS A 85 -11.97 -1.35 3.58
N ASP A 86 -13.29 -1.39 3.63
CA ASP A 86 -14.12 -0.24 3.22
C ASP A 86 -14.38 0.75 4.37
N SER A 87 -13.85 0.48 5.58
CA SER A 87 -13.99 1.35 6.74
C SER A 87 -12.82 1.26 7.73
N PRO A 88 -12.52 2.35 8.45
CA PRO A 88 -11.49 2.35 9.51
C PRO A 88 -11.80 1.35 10.62
N LYS A 89 -13.09 1.13 10.95
CA LYS A 89 -13.51 0.18 12.00
C LYS A 89 -13.14 -1.26 11.65
N SER A 90 -13.33 -1.67 10.40
CA SER A 90 -13.00 -3.02 9.94
C SER A 90 -11.49 -3.25 9.87
N ALA A 91 -10.74 -2.24 9.43
CA ALA A 91 -9.27 -2.28 9.48
C ALA A 91 -8.75 -2.39 10.92
N ALA A 92 -9.26 -1.57 11.84
CA ALA A 92 -8.87 -1.61 13.25
C ALA A 92 -9.17 -2.95 13.92
N ALA A 93 -10.29 -3.59 13.57
CA ALA A 93 -10.60 -4.94 14.06
C ALA A 93 -9.53 -5.95 13.64
N THR A 94 -9.12 -5.92 12.37
CA THR A 94 -8.06 -6.79 11.83
C THR A 94 -6.71 -6.49 12.50
N VAL A 95 -6.35 -5.21 12.67
CA VAL A 95 -5.11 -4.80 13.36
C VAL A 95 -5.06 -5.38 14.78
N ASN A 96 -6.17 -5.32 15.52
CA ASN A 96 -6.25 -5.85 16.88
C ASN A 96 -6.15 -7.38 16.91
N GLU A 97 -6.79 -8.06 15.95
CA GLU A 97 -6.75 -9.52 15.81
C GLU A 97 -5.31 -10.03 15.56
N ILE A 98 -4.59 -9.37 14.66
CA ILE A 98 -3.24 -9.80 14.24
C ILE A 98 -2.12 -9.22 15.11
N TYR A 99 -2.44 -8.41 16.11
CA TYR A 99 -1.47 -7.60 16.85
C TYR A 99 -0.30 -8.42 17.42
N GLN A 100 -0.55 -9.65 17.86
CA GLN A 100 0.48 -10.53 18.41
C GLN A 100 1.45 -11.03 17.33
N ASP A 101 0.95 -11.44 16.17
CA ASP A 101 1.78 -11.92 15.06
C ASP A 101 1.22 -11.52 13.67
N PRO A 102 1.55 -10.30 13.19
CA PRO A 102 1.16 -9.85 11.86
C PRO A 102 1.79 -10.66 10.73
N LEU A 103 2.93 -11.33 10.97
CA LEU A 103 3.63 -12.09 9.93
C LEU A 103 2.94 -13.43 9.67
N ASP A 104 2.49 -14.12 10.73
CA ASP A 104 1.70 -15.34 10.58
C ASP A 104 0.45 -15.08 9.73
N TRP A 105 -0.28 -14.02 10.05
CA TRP A 105 -1.40 -13.55 9.22
C TRP A 105 -0.95 -13.19 7.80
N TRP A 106 0.11 -12.39 7.64
CA TRP A 106 0.53 -11.90 6.33
C TRP A 106 0.93 -13.01 5.36
N PHE A 107 1.65 -14.02 5.83
CA PHE A 107 2.20 -15.10 5.02
C PHE A 107 1.22 -16.26 4.76
N GLN A 108 -0.05 -16.12 5.15
CA GLN A 108 -1.09 -17.06 4.75
C GLN A 108 -1.19 -17.16 3.22
N PRO A 109 -1.30 -18.38 2.65
CA PRO A 109 -1.21 -18.60 1.20
C PRO A 109 -2.20 -17.78 0.37
N GLU A 110 -3.44 -17.64 0.82
CA GLU A 110 -4.48 -16.89 0.12
C GLU A 110 -4.18 -15.40 0.06
N ARG A 111 -3.54 -14.85 1.10
CA ARG A 111 -3.18 -13.44 1.19
C ARG A 111 -1.98 -13.13 0.30
N GLN A 112 -0.97 -13.99 0.33
CA GLN A 112 0.18 -13.93 -0.57
C GLN A 112 -0.27 -14.02 -2.04
N LYS A 113 -1.17 -14.96 -2.37
CA LYS A 113 -1.71 -15.09 -3.73
C LYS A 113 -2.46 -13.84 -4.19
N ALA A 114 -3.30 -13.25 -3.33
CA ALA A 114 -4.03 -12.03 -3.68
C ALA A 114 -3.06 -10.84 -3.90
N ARG A 115 -2.02 -10.73 -3.06
CA ARG A 115 -0.95 -9.73 -3.18
C ARG A 115 -0.16 -9.89 -4.48
N GLU A 116 0.22 -11.11 -4.83
CA GLU A 116 0.94 -11.42 -6.08
C GLU A 116 0.13 -11.02 -7.31
N LEU A 117 -1.13 -11.46 -7.39
CA LEU A 117 -2.02 -11.11 -8.50
C LEU A 117 -2.21 -9.59 -8.63
N PHE A 118 -2.32 -8.89 -7.50
CA PHE A 118 -2.42 -7.43 -7.51
C PHE A 118 -1.12 -6.78 -8.01
N CYS A 119 0.03 -7.20 -7.50
CA CYS A 119 1.33 -6.66 -7.90
C CYS A 119 1.65 -6.93 -9.37
N GLU A 120 1.25 -8.07 -9.92
CA GLU A 120 1.48 -8.39 -11.34
C GLU A 120 0.83 -7.37 -12.29
N GLU A 121 -0.32 -6.82 -11.89
CA GLU A 121 -1.07 -5.83 -12.67
C GLU A 121 -0.64 -4.38 -12.35
N PHE A 122 -0.51 -4.04 -11.06
CA PHE A 122 -0.40 -2.64 -10.62
C PHE A 122 0.94 -2.23 -10.01
N ALA A 123 1.79 -3.18 -9.62
CA ALA A 123 3.04 -2.91 -8.91
C ALA A 123 4.15 -3.88 -9.34
N ARG A 124 4.26 -4.08 -10.66
CA ARG A 124 5.11 -5.13 -11.22
C ARG A 124 6.58 -4.76 -11.08
N ILE A 125 7.26 -5.47 -10.19
CA ILE A 125 8.71 -5.43 -10.06
C ILE A 125 9.33 -6.68 -10.71
N ARG A 126 10.29 -6.48 -11.61
CA ARG A 126 11.04 -7.54 -12.29
C ARG A 126 12.53 -7.20 -12.26
N PRO A 127 13.42 -8.10 -11.81
CA PRO A 127 14.86 -7.83 -11.81
C PRO A 127 15.43 -7.47 -13.19
N ASN A 128 14.81 -8.01 -14.24
CA ASN A 128 15.17 -7.81 -15.65
C ASN A 128 14.34 -6.73 -16.35
N TRP A 129 13.66 -5.83 -15.62
CA TRP A 129 12.77 -4.81 -16.21
C TRP A 129 13.43 -4.04 -17.35
N LEU A 130 14.70 -3.66 -17.21
CA LEU A 130 15.42 -2.90 -18.23
C LEU A 130 15.50 -3.65 -19.57
N VAL A 131 15.67 -4.98 -19.53
CA VAL A 131 15.72 -5.82 -20.73
C VAL A 131 14.33 -5.91 -21.36
N GLU A 132 13.28 -6.09 -20.55
CA GLU A 132 11.89 -6.12 -21.03
C GLU A 132 11.55 -4.81 -21.74
N TRP A 133 11.75 -3.68 -21.07
CA TRP A 133 11.49 -2.35 -21.64
C TRP A 133 12.33 -2.07 -22.89
N LYS A 134 13.61 -2.47 -22.89
CA LYS A 134 14.44 -2.34 -24.09
C LYS A 134 13.87 -3.12 -25.27
N ASN A 135 13.32 -4.31 -25.03
CA ASN A 135 12.74 -5.12 -26.10
C ASN A 135 11.39 -4.56 -26.59
N GLU A 136 10.56 -4.04 -25.69
CA GLU A 136 9.28 -3.40 -26.04
C GLU A 136 9.47 -2.09 -26.82
N LEU A 137 10.49 -1.29 -26.47
CA LEU A 137 10.72 0.02 -27.10
C LEU A 137 11.53 -0.07 -28.41
N LYS A 138 12.31 -1.13 -28.61
CA LYS A 138 13.14 -1.34 -29.82
C LYS A 138 12.33 -1.21 -31.12
N PRO A 139 11.19 -1.89 -31.31
CA PRO A 139 10.39 -1.79 -32.54
C PRO A 139 9.92 -0.35 -32.83
N LEU A 140 9.62 0.44 -31.79
CA LEU A 140 9.16 1.82 -31.91
C LEU A 140 10.27 2.79 -32.35
N SER A 141 11.54 2.42 -32.15
CA SER A 141 12.70 3.24 -32.52
C SER A 141 13.17 3.05 -33.96
N SER A 142 12.70 1.99 -34.63
CA SER A 142 13.06 1.63 -36.01
C SER A 142 12.11 2.19 -37.08
N GLU A 143 11.10 2.97 -36.69
CA GLU A 143 10.16 3.65 -37.60
C GLU A 143 10.45 5.16 -37.78
N GLY A 144 11.65 5.63 -37.39
CA GLY A 144 12.11 7.02 -37.51
C GLY A 144 13.28 7.20 -38.47
#